data_AF-G2IT93-F1
#
_entry.id   AF-G2IT93-F1
#
_cell.length_a   1.000
_cell.length_b   1.000
_cell.length_c   1.000
_cell.angle_alpha   90.00
_cell.angle_beta   90.00
_cell.angle_gamma   90.00
#
_symmetry.space_group_name_H-M   'P 1'
#
loop_
_entity.id
_entity.type
_entity.pdbx_description
1 polymer ?
#
loop_
_entity_poly.entity_id
_entity_poly.type
_entity_poly.pdbx_seq_one_letter_code
_entity_poly.pdbx_strand_id
1 'polypeptide(L)'
;MSSSNHRGPSASPSTRPEFTYSRWRHGGWYVHGVRYPNGAIGCVSRNYPDGKWRIVCDPRPFEERPIFQKREDAAMAEWRLAQAEVLESNSGTPRCCSQP
;
A
#
# COMPACT_ATOMS: atom_id res chain seq x y z
N MET A 1 -13.56 45.25 -14.75
CA MET A 1 -14.13 43.92 -15.05
C MET A 1 -13.05 42.89 -14.82
N SER A 2 -13.38 41.87 -14.05
CA SER A 2 -12.47 41.02 -13.27
C SER A 2 -11.57 40.12 -14.12
N SER A 3 -10.26 40.17 -13.87
CA SER A 3 -9.31 39.14 -14.30
C SER A 3 -9.30 38.03 -13.25
N SER A 4 -10.00 36.94 -13.53
CA SER A 4 -10.04 35.75 -12.66
C SER A 4 -8.71 35.01 -12.71
N ASN A 5 -7.95 35.08 -11.61
CA ASN A 5 -6.77 34.26 -11.40
C ASN A 5 -7.18 32.79 -11.22
N HIS A 6 -6.99 31.96 -12.24
CA HIS A 6 -7.05 30.51 -12.11
C HIS A 6 -5.78 29.99 -11.41
N ARG A 7 -5.74 30.06 -10.08
CA ARG A 7 -4.84 29.19 -9.29
C ARG A 7 -5.47 27.80 -9.26
N GLY A 8 -5.07 26.95 -10.20
CA GLY A 8 -5.24 25.51 -10.02
C GLY A 8 -4.42 25.06 -8.79
N PRO A 9 -4.89 24.08 -8.01
CA PRO A 9 -4.08 23.51 -6.94
C PRO A 9 -2.87 22.82 -7.58
N SER A 10 -1.71 23.45 -7.45
CA SER A 10 -0.40 22.84 -7.68
C SER A 10 -0.20 21.75 -6.62
N ALA A 11 -0.84 20.60 -6.79
CA ALA A 11 -0.60 19.42 -5.98
C ALA A 11 0.73 18.80 -6.42
N SER A 12 1.82 19.27 -5.82
CA SER A 12 3.12 18.60 -5.90
C SER A 12 2.95 17.13 -5.49
N PRO A 13 3.50 16.14 -6.22
CA PRO A 13 3.27 14.71 -5.97
C PRO A 13 4.11 14.16 -4.79
N SER A 14 4.36 14.95 -3.76
CA SER A 14 5.18 14.56 -2.60
C SER A 14 4.36 14.11 -1.38
N THR A 15 3.04 13.98 -1.52
CA THR A 15 2.13 13.70 -0.42
C THR A 15 2.19 12.22 -0.04
N ARG A 16 2.77 11.91 1.13
CA ARG A 16 2.60 10.59 1.77
C ARG A 16 1.10 10.30 1.85
N PRO A 17 0.63 9.09 1.48
CA PRO A 17 -0.79 8.79 1.60
C PRO A 17 -1.22 8.92 3.06
N GLU A 18 -2.32 9.61 3.27
CA GLU A 18 -3.03 9.58 4.54
C GLU A 18 -3.89 8.31 4.57
N PHE A 19 -3.73 7.51 5.63
CA PHE A 19 -4.46 6.26 5.78
C PHE A 19 -5.58 6.42 6.79
N THR A 20 -6.74 5.84 6.47
CA THR A 20 -7.78 5.58 7.46
C THR A 20 -7.84 4.09 7.75
N TYR A 21 -8.32 3.73 8.94
CA TYR A 21 -8.24 2.36 9.43
C TYR A 21 -9.59 1.87 9.96
N SER A 22 -9.92 0.62 9.65
CA SER A 22 -11.04 -0.08 10.29
C SER A 22 -10.55 -1.39 10.92
N ARG A 23 -10.99 -1.65 12.15
CA ARG A 23 -10.56 -2.81 12.93
C ARG A 23 -11.37 -4.05 12.55
N TRP A 24 -10.74 -5.22 12.45
CA TRP A 24 -11.43 -6.49 12.21
C TRP A 24 -11.41 -7.42 13.43
N ARG A 25 -12.22 -8.50 13.38
CA ARG A 25 -12.47 -9.40 14.52
C ARG A 25 -11.21 -10.10 15.08
N HIS A 26 -10.24 -10.43 14.23
CA HIS A 26 -9.00 -11.14 14.60
C HIS A 26 -7.83 -10.25 15.05
N GLY A 27 -8.08 -8.99 15.45
CA GLY A 27 -7.05 -8.15 16.10
C GLY A 27 -6.12 -7.38 15.16
N GLY A 28 -6.49 -7.19 13.89
CA GLY A 28 -5.79 -6.36 12.91
C GLY A 28 -6.66 -5.24 12.36
N TRP A 29 -6.14 -4.55 11.35
CA TRP A 29 -6.74 -3.36 10.74
C TRP A 29 -6.69 -3.45 9.22
N TYR A 30 -7.82 -3.18 8.57
CA TYR A 30 -7.82 -2.79 7.18
C TYR A 30 -7.20 -1.41 7.05
N VAL A 31 -6.36 -1.23 6.04
CA VAL A 31 -5.71 0.05 5.68
C VAL A 31 -6.40 0.60 4.44
N HIS A 32 -7.32 1.53 4.65
CA HIS A 32 -7.96 2.22 3.54
C HIS A 32 -6.94 3.16 2.88
N GLY A 33 -6.84 3.08 1.56
CA GLY A 33 -5.81 3.77 0.77
C GLY A 33 -4.74 2.82 0.20
N VAL A 34 -4.67 1.58 0.69
CA VAL A 34 -3.86 0.51 0.09
C VAL A 34 -4.75 -0.38 -0.77
N ARG A 35 -4.45 -0.46 -2.07
CA ARG A 35 -5.16 -1.27 -3.05
C ARG A 35 -4.17 -2.06 -3.89
N TYR A 36 -4.31 -3.37 -3.87
CA TYR A 36 -3.53 -4.27 -4.72
C TYR A 36 -4.17 -4.37 -6.11
N PRO A 37 -3.40 -4.74 -7.16
CA PRO A 37 -3.92 -4.91 -8.52
C PRO A 37 -5.11 -5.89 -8.62
N ASN A 38 -5.12 -6.91 -7.76
CA ASN A 38 -6.19 -7.91 -7.69
C ASN A 38 -7.46 -7.44 -6.97
N GLY A 39 -7.51 -6.17 -6.54
CA GLY A 39 -8.63 -5.58 -5.81
C GLY A 39 -8.59 -5.77 -4.28
N ALA A 40 -7.60 -6.49 -3.75
CA ALA A 40 -7.43 -6.65 -2.31
C ALA A 40 -7.09 -5.31 -1.63
N ILE A 41 -7.41 -5.24 -0.34
CA ILE A 41 -7.20 -4.07 0.52
C ILE A 41 -6.06 -4.37 1.49
N GLY A 42 -5.27 -3.35 1.83
CA GLY A 42 -4.21 -3.47 2.82
C GLY A 42 -4.71 -3.88 4.21
N CYS A 43 -3.82 -4.55 4.93
CA CYS A 43 -4.07 -5.42 6.06
C CYS A 43 -2.84 -5.41 6.98
N VAL A 44 -2.91 -4.71 8.12
CA VAL A 44 -1.81 -4.66 9.11
C VAL A 44 -2.26 -5.15 10.49
N SER A 45 -1.35 -5.80 11.22
CA SER A 45 -1.65 -6.35 12.55
C SER A 45 -0.45 -6.25 13.49
N ARG A 46 -0.74 -6.08 14.78
CA ARG A 46 0.21 -6.30 15.88
C ARG A 46 -0.18 -7.44 16.81
N ASN A 47 -1.17 -8.24 16.38
CA ASN A 47 -1.71 -9.36 17.16
C ASN A 47 -0.79 -10.60 17.05
N TYR A 48 0.45 -10.43 17.50
CA TYR A 48 1.49 -11.44 17.54
C TYR A 48 2.13 -11.44 18.94
N PRO A 49 2.76 -12.55 19.39
CA PRO A 49 3.35 -12.63 20.73
C PRO A 49 4.37 -11.52 21.04
N ASP A 50 5.04 -10.98 20.03
CA ASP A 50 6.03 -9.91 20.19
C ASP A 50 5.43 -8.49 20.15
N GLY A 51 4.14 -8.36 19.88
CA GLY A 51 3.43 -7.07 19.83
C GLY A 51 3.87 -6.13 18.70
N LYS A 52 4.68 -6.60 17.75
CA LYS A 52 5.21 -5.77 16.65
C LYS A 52 4.24 -5.71 15.48
N TRP A 53 4.19 -4.56 14.80
CA TRP A 53 3.36 -4.38 13.62
C TRP A 53 3.97 -5.09 12.41
N ARG A 54 3.12 -5.75 11.63
CA ARG A 54 3.48 -6.43 10.37
C ARG A 54 2.39 -6.21 9.33
N ILE A 55 2.77 -6.37 8.08
CA ILE A 55 1.86 -6.58 6.96
C ILE A 55 1.34 -8.02 7.06
N VAL A 56 0.02 -8.19 7.09
CA VAL A 56 -0.61 -9.51 7.27
C VAL A 56 -0.44 -10.36 6.02
N CYS A 57 -0.66 -9.74 4.86
CA CYS A 57 -0.58 -10.35 3.53
C CYS A 57 0.83 -10.35 2.93
N ASP A 58 1.87 -10.15 3.73
CA ASP A 58 3.25 -10.19 3.25
C ASP A 58 3.59 -11.58 2.72
N PRO A 59 4.06 -11.73 1.46
CA PRO A 59 4.35 -13.05 0.89
C PRO A 59 5.60 -13.70 1.49
N ARG A 60 6.44 -12.96 2.22
CA ARG A 60 7.66 -13.49 2.85
C ARG A 60 7.34 -14.48 3.98
N PRO A 61 8.24 -15.44 4.26
CA PRO A 61 8.21 -16.26 5.47
C PRO A 61 8.09 -15.39 6.73
N PHE A 62 7.39 -15.87 7.77
CA PHE A 62 7.04 -15.05 8.94
C PHE A 62 8.25 -14.40 9.62
N GLU A 63 9.36 -15.14 9.70
CA GLU A 63 10.63 -14.74 10.30
C GLU A 63 11.34 -13.65 9.51
N GLU A 64 11.07 -13.56 8.21
CA GLU A 64 11.65 -12.58 7.28
C GLU A 64 10.75 -11.35 7.08
N ARG A 65 9.50 -11.40 7.58
CA ARG A 65 8.57 -10.28 7.47
C ARG A 65 9.09 -9.09 8.28
N PRO A 66 9.18 -7.90 7.66
CA PRO A 66 9.57 -6.70 8.37
C PRO A 66 8.64 -6.42 9.54
N ILE A 67 9.26 -6.01 10.63
CA ILE A 67 8.61 -5.60 11.86
C ILE A 67 8.67 -4.09 11.99
N PHE A 68 7.56 -3.50 12.43
CA PHE A 68 7.42 -2.07 12.59
C PHE A 68 6.99 -1.73 14.01
N GLN A 69 7.42 -0.56 14.50
CA GLN A 69 7.03 -0.07 15.83
C GLN A 69 5.64 0.58 15.80
N LYS A 70 5.25 1.19 14.68
CA LYS A 70 3.99 1.91 14.51
C LYS A 70 3.14 1.27 13.41
N ARG A 71 1.83 1.40 13.55
CA ARG A 71 0.86 0.92 12.55
C ARG A 71 1.04 1.63 11.22
N GLU A 72 1.30 2.92 11.28
CA GLU A 72 1.45 3.82 10.13
C GLU A 72 2.67 3.44 9.30
N ASP A 73 3.75 2.99 9.94
CA ASP A 73 4.96 2.51 9.26
C ASP A 73 4.69 1.20 8.52
N ALA A 74 3.95 0.27 9.13
CA ALA A 74 3.52 -0.97 8.46
C ALA A 74 2.58 -0.68 7.28
N ALA A 75 1.63 0.23 7.46
CA ALA A 75 0.71 0.65 6.40
C ALA A 75 1.44 1.32 5.23
N MET A 76 2.47 2.14 5.52
CA MET A 76 3.32 2.75 4.51
C MET A 76 4.14 1.71 3.74
N ALA A 77 4.68 0.71 4.45
CA ALA A 77 5.39 -0.38 3.81
C ALA A 77 4.47 -1.21 2.91
N GLU A 78 3.24 -1.48 3.36
CA GLU A 78 2.24 -2.19 2.56
C GLU A 78 1.82 -1.42 1.32
N TRP A 79 1.59 -0.11 1.44
CA TRP A 79 1.31 0.74 0.29
C TRP A 79 2.43 0.67 -0.75
N ARG A 80 3.70 0.72 -0.33
CA ARG A 80 4.84 0.57 -1.24
C ARG A 80 4.88 -0.80 -1.91
N LEU A 81 4.56 -1.86 -1.18
CA LEU A 81 4.48 -3.22 -1.72
C LEU A 81 3.40 -3.30 -2.81
N ALA A 82 2.19 -2.80 -2.53
CA ALA A 82 1.11 -2.75 -3.50
C ALA A 82 1.48 -1.92 -4.75
N GLN A 83 2.14 -0.78 -4.57
CA GLN A 83 2.61 0.06 -5.69
C GLN A 83 3.68 -0.64 -6.54
N ALA A 84 4.57 -1.42 -5.92
CA ALA A 84 5.55 -2.22 -6.64
C ALA A 84 4.87 -3.29 -7.50
N GLU A 85 3.87 -4.01 -6.97
CA GLU A 85 3.11 -5.00 -7.73
C GLU A 85 2.31 -4.37 -8.88
N VAL A 86 1.75 -3.17 -8.70
CA VAL A 86 1.12 -2.41 -9.79
C VAL A 86 2.12 -2.10 -10.89
N LEU A 87 3.33 -1.64 -10.52
CA LEU A 87 4.37 -1.34 -11.48
C LEU A 87 4.80 -2.59 -12.23
N GLU A 88 5.01 -3.71 -11.55
CA GLU A 88 5.35 -5.00 -12.16
C GLU A 88 4.25 -5.48 -13.11
N SER A 89 2.98 -5.40 -12.69
CA SER A 89 1.82 -5.79 -13.51
C SER A 89 1.68 -4.90 -14.76
N ASN A 90 1.95 -3.60 -14.63
CA ASN A 90 1.87 -2.64 -15.74
C ASN A 90 3.12 -2.65 -16.63
N SER A 91 4.25 -3.15 -16.12
CA SER A 91 5.50 -3.28 -16.87
C SER A 91 5.48 -4.40 -17.89
N GLY A 92 4.28 -4.89 -18.25
CA GLY A 92 4.03 -5.95 -19.21
C GLY A 92 5.02 -5.89 -20.35
N THR A 93 6.09 -6.67 -20.24
CA THR A 93 6.76 -7.18 -21.41
C THR A 93 5.64 -7.91 -22.12
N PRO A 94 5.19 -7.45 -23.29
CA PRO A 94 4.33 -8.29 -24.06
C PRO A 94 5.17 -9.56 -24.24
N ARG A 95 4.62 -10.72 -23.83
CA ARG A 95 5.01 -11.96 -24.49
C ARG A 95 4.49 -11.82 -25.92
N CYS A 96 5.13 -10.93 -26.68
CA CYS A 96 5.09 -10.93 -28.12
C CYS A 96 5.50 -12.35 -28.47
N CYS A 97 4.52 -13.13 -28.89
CA CYS A 97 4.54 -13.75 -30.19
C CYS A 97 5.79 -13.36 -31.01
N SER A 98 6.93 -13.95 -30.67
CA SER A 98 8.02 -14.16 -31.60
C SER A 98 7.95 -15.64 -31.94
N GLN A 99 6.94 -15.96 -32.76
CA GLN A 99 7.05 -17.00 -33.78
C GLN A 99 8.19 -16.65 -34.76
N PRO A 100 8.69 -17.57 -35.60
CA PRO A 100 8.18 -18.92 -35.89
C PRO A 100 8.99 -20.07 -35.26
#